data_AF-A0A1C4Y329-F1
#
_entry.id   AF-A0A1C4Y329-F1
#
_cell.length_a   1.000
_cell.length_b   1.000
_cell.length_c   1.000
_cell.angle_alpha   90.00
_cell.angle_beta   90.00
_cell.angle_gamma   90.00
#
_symmetry.space_group_name_H-M   'P 1'
#
loop_
_entity.id
_entity.type
_entity.pdbx_description
1 polymer ?
#
loop_
_entity_poly.entity_id
_entity_poly.type
_entity_poly.pdbx_seq_one_letter_code
_entity_poly.pdbx_strand_id
1 'polypeptide(L)'
;MRTTELVTCPREPADRLGPVAVRAAVHRWLRLIAADAELAPYLIGVDRRWLAALLAARLDAALRGMRQGPDDGPGDAGPVLGGPLRSTLTGEQCWRVLDYLAAALWSLDLPAATVVHAQRAVAGLLRG
;
A
#
# COMPACT_ATOMS: atom_id res chain seq x y z
N MET A 1 -0.63 -2.37 -51.23
CA MET A 1 -0.36 -1.53 -50.04
C MET A 1 -0.88 -2.28 -48.82
N ARG A 2 0.00 -2.77 -47.95
CA ARG A 2 -0.37 -3.39 -46.66
C ARG A 2 -0.11 -2.36 -45.57
N THR A 3 -1.16 -1.88 -44.94
CA THR A 3 -1.08 -0.99 -43.78
C THR A 3 -0.74 -1.84 -42.57
N THR A 4 0.46 -1.67 -42.02
CA THR A 4 0.86 -2.29 -40.76
C THR A 4 0.17 -1.56 -39.62
N GLU A 5 -0.86 -2.17 -39.04
CA GLU A 5 -1.41 -1.77 -37.76
C GLU A 5 -0.34 -2.02 -36.69
N LEU A 6 0.27 -0.95 -36.20
CA LEU A 6 1.04 -0.96 -34.96
C LEU A 6 0.03 -1.15 -33.82
N VAL A 7 -0.25 -2.41 -33.49
CA VAL A 7 -0.90 -2.79 -32.23
C VAL A 7 0.08 -2.48 -31.10
N THR A 8 0.15 -1.20 -30.71
CA THR A 8 0.70 -0.80 -29.42
C THR A 8 -0.39 -1.06 -28.39
N CYS A 9 -0.38 -2.26 -27.80
CA CYS A 9 -1.07 -2.44 -26.53
C CYS A 9 -0.48 -1.41 -25.54
N PRO A 10 -1.27 -0.52 -24.91
CA PRO A 10 -0.77 0.24 -23.80
C PRO A 10 -0.47 -0.75 -22.68
N ARG A 11 0.82 -1.06 -22.50
CA ARG A 11 1.28 -1.89 -21.40
C ARG A 11 1.08 -1.03 -20.15
N GLU A 12 0.02 -1.29 -19.39
CA GLU A 12 -0.34 -0.46 -18.25
C GLU A 12 0.86 -0.34 -17.28
N PRO A 13 1.13 0.84 -16.69
CA PRO A 13 2.25 1.03 -15.75
C PRO A 13 2.16 0.08 -14.54
N ALA A 14 0.94 -0.32 -14.16
CA ALA A 14 0.68 -1.34 -13.16
C ALA A 14 1.37 -2.69 -13.46
N ASP A 15 1.62 -3.00 -14.74
CA ASP A 15 2.22 -4.27 -15.11
C ASP A 15 3.71 -4.38 -14.76
N ARG A 16 4.37 -3.25 -14.48
CA ARG A 16 5.82 -3.15 -14.21
C ARG A 16 6.17 -2.85 -12.74
N LEU A 17 5.21 -2.87 -11.84
CA LEU A 17 5.51 -2.74 -10.41
C LEU A 17 6.27 -3.98 -9.94
N GLY A 18 7.60 -3.87 -9.97
CA GLY A 18 8.47 -4.86 -9.36
C GLY A 18 8.50 -4.73 -7.83
N PRO A 19 8.89 -5.78 -7.10
CA PRO A 19 9.00 -5.76 -5.64
C PRO A 19 9.85 -4.61 -5.08
N VAL A 20 10.81 -4.11 -5.88
CA VAL A 20 11.66 -2.97 -5.54
C VAL A 20 10.84 -1.66 -5.45
N ALA A 21 9.95 -1.42 -6.41
CA ALA A 21 9.12 -0.21 -6.44
C ALA A 21 8.11 -0.20 -5.29
N VAL A 22 7.50 -1.36 -5.00
CA VAL A 22 6.58 -1.53 -3.85
C VAL A 22 7.31 -1.22 -2.54
N ARG A 23 8.52 -1.78 -2.33
CA ARG A 23 9.33 -1.47 -1.14
C ARG A 23 9.66 0.02 -1.04
N ALA A 24 10.06 0.66 -2.14
CA ALA A 24 10.37 2.08 -2.15
C ALA A 24 9.15 2.95 -1.77
N ALA A 25 7.95 2.61 -2.27
CA ALA A 25 6.71 3.28 -1.86
C ALA A 25 6.41 3.07 -0.37
N VAL A 26 6.55 1.86 0.16
CA VAL A 26 6.33 1.61 1.59
C VAL A 26 7.32 2.39 2.46
N HIS A 27 8.59 2.46 2.08
CA HIS A 27 9.57 3.29 2.80
C HIS A 27 9.23 4.78 2.73
N ARG A 28 8.71 5.27 1.60
CA ARG A 28 8.23 6.65 1.47
C ARG A 28 7.01 6.89 2.36
N TRP A 29 6.06 5.98 2.35
CA TRP A 29 4.85 6.03 3.17
C TRP A 29 5.17 6.09 4.67
N LEU A 30 6.04 5.19 5.16
CA LEU A 30 6.47 5.19 6.57
C LEU A 30 7.21 6.47 6.96
N ARG A 31 7.93 7.11 6.03
CA ARG A 31 8.55 8.42 6.29
C ARG A 31 7.53 9.54 6.45
N LEU A 32 6.44 9.51 5.68
CA LEU A 32 5.34 10.48 5.84
C LEU A 32 4.64 10.30 7.18
N ILE A 33 4.33 9.06 7.57
CA ILE A 33 3.75 8.74 8.89
C ILE A 33 4.68 9.20 10.02
N ALA A 34 6.00 8.97 9.89
CA ALA A 34 6.97 9.39 10.89
C ALA A 34 7.16 10.91 10.97
N ALA A 35 6.76 11.66 9.94
CA ALA A 35 6.81 13.12 9.90
C ALA A 35 5.54 13.77 10.47
N ASP A 36 4.43 13.03 10.57
CA ASP A 36 3.20 13.49 11.20
C ASP A 36 3.33 13.38 12.73
N ALA A 37 3.20 14.49 13.44
CA ALA A 37 3.35 14.57 14.89
C ALA A 37 2.32 13.72 15.67
N GLU A 38 1.13 13.52 15.11
CA GLU A 38 0.09 12.70 15.73
C GLU A 38 0.29 11.20 15.48
N LEU A 39 0.94 10.83 14.37
CA LEU A 39 1.15 9.43 13.99
C LEU A 39 2.54 8.90 14.39
N ALA A 40 3.56 9.75 14.46
CA ALA A 40 4.92 9.37 14.82
C ALA A 40 5.01 8.59 16.15
N PRO A 41 4.23 8.91 17.21
CA PRO A 41 4.24 8.13 18.44
C PRO A 41 3.93 6.65 18.23
N TYR A 42 3.07 6.29 17.26
CA TYR A 42 2.69 4.91 16.95
C TYR A 42 3.82 4.09 16.30
N LEU A 43 4.89 4.73 15.83
CA LEU A 43 6.07 4.07 15.29
C LEU A 43 7.21 3.90 16.32
N ILE A 44 7.08 4.45 17.53
CA ILE A 44 8.08 4.29 18.59
C ILE A 44 8.08 2.82 19.05
N GLY A 45 9.27 2.22 19.19
CA GLY A 45 9.43 0.82 19.60
C GLY A 45 9.03 -0.22 18.55
N VAL A 46 8.59 0.21 17.36
CA VAL A 46 8.26 -0.68 16.25
C VAL A 46 9.51 -0.93 15.42
N ASP A 47 9.80 -2.20 15.10
CA ASP A 47 10.81 -2.53 14.10
C ASP A 47 10.33 -2.06 12.72
N ARG A 48 10.85 -0.92 12.28
CA ARG A 48 10.50 -0.30 11.00
C ARG A 48 10.86 -1.15 9.80
N ARG A 49 11.90 -2.01 9.90
CA ARG A 49 12.30 -2.89 8.80
C ARG A 49 11.32 -4.05 8.66
N TRP A 50 10.96 -4.67 9.78
CA TRP A 50 9.93 -5.70 9.81
C TRP A 50 8.57 -5.16 9.34
N LEU A 51 8.16 -4.00 9.85
CA LEU A 51 6.92 -3.34 9.44
C LEU A 51 6.92 -3.02 7.94
N ALA A 52 8.02 -2.47 7.40
CA ALA A 52 8.13 -2.20 5.97
C ALA A 52 8.04 -3.47 5.13
N ALA A 53 8.66 -4.58 5.57
CA ALA A 53 8.59 -5.85 4.87
C ALA A 53 7.16 -6.42 4.87
N LEU A 54 6.48 -6.38 6.01
CA LEU A 54 5.09 -6.83 6.14
C LEU A 54 4.14 -6.01 5.25
N LEU A 55 4.24 -4.68 5.31
CA LEU A 55 3.42 -3.79 4.49
C LEU A 55 3.71 -3.96 3.00
N ALA A 56 4.98 -4.16 2.61
CA ALA A 56 5.34 -4.42 1.22
C ALA A 56 4.76 -5.74 0.71
N ALA A 57 4.81 -6.81 1.52
CA ALA A 57 4.22 -8.10 1.15
C ALA A 57 2.69 -7.99 0.99
N ARG A 58 2.01 -7.27 1.89
CA ARG A 58 0.55 -7.05 1.82
C ARG A 58 0.15 -6.21 0.62
N LEU A 59 0.89 -5.15 0.35
CA LEU A 59 0.65 -4.29 -0.79
C LEU A 59 0.93 -5.03 -2.11
N ASP A 60 2.00 -5.82 -2.20
CA ASP A 60 2.29 -6.67 -3.36
C ASP A 60 1.16 -7.69 -3.60
N ALA A 61 0.68 -8.34 -2.54
CA ALA A 61 -0.45 -9.26 -2.61
C ALA A 61 -1.74 -8.56 -3.08
N ALA A 62 -2.07 -7.38 -2.56
CA ALA A 62 -3.24 -6.62 -2.99
C ALA A 62 -3.14 -6.19 -4.47
N LEU A 63 -1.96 -5.74 -4.90
CA LEU A 63 -1.72 -5.35 -6.29
C LEU A 63 -1.75 -6.56 -7.24
N ARG A 64 -1.30 -7.74 -6.79
CA ARG A 64 -1.37 -8.99 -7.55
C ARG A 64 -2.77 -9.60 -7.55
N GLY A 65 -3.53 -9.47 -6.47
CA GLY A 65 -4.94 -9.86 -6.39
C GLY A 65 -5.85 -9.04 -7.31
N MET A 66 -5.37 -7.91 -7.85
CA MET A 66 -6.05 -7.26 -8.98
C MET A 66 -5.77 -7.93 -10.33
N ARG A 67 -4.69 -8.71 -10.45
CA ARG A 67 -4.28 -9.42 -11.67
C ARG A 67 -4.83 -10.85 -11.73
N GLN A 68 -5.04 -11.48 -10.58
CA GLN A 68 -5.68 -12.79 -10.45
C GLN A 68 -7.12 -12.59 -9.97
N GLY A 69 -8.09 -13.22 -10.64
CA GLY A 69 -9.49 -13.24 -10.20
C GLY A 69 -9.66 -13.77 -8.77
N PRO A 70 -10.89 -13.74 -8.22
CA PRO A 70 -11.21 -13.52 -6.80
C PRO A 70 -10.88 -14.65 -5.79
N ASP A 71 -9.76 -15.37 -5.93
CA ASP A 71 -9.54 -16.62 -5.18
C ASP A 71 -8.51 -16.57 -4.04
N ASP A 72 -7.83 -15.44 -3.81
CA ASP A 72 -6.89 -15.31 -2.69
C ASP A 72 -7.32 -14.17 -1.75
N GLY A 73 -8.18 -14.52 -0.79
CA GLY A 73 -8.56 -13.64 0.31
C GLY A 73 -7.34 -13.30 1.19
N PRO A 74 -7.17 -12.04 1.63
CA PRO A 74 -6.04 -11.66 2.47
C PRO A 74 -6.12 -12.41 3.81
N GLY A 75 -5.16 -13.30 4.03
CA GLY A 75 -5.04 -14.08 5.27
C GLY A 75 -5.05 -13.18 6.51
N ASP A 76 -5.91 -13.57 7.45
CA ASP A 76 -6.17 -12.96 8.75
C ASP A 76 -4.85 -12.69 9.49
N ALA A 77 -4.40 -11.44 9.46
CA ALA A 77 -3.36 -10.99 10.38
C ALA A 77 -3.85 -9.69 10.96
N GLY A 78 -4.03 -9.72 12.28
CA GLY A 78 -4.54 -8.62 13.09
C GLY A 78 -3.69 -7.34 13.02
N PRO A 79 -3.92 -6.41 13.94
CA PRO A 79 -3.58 -5.00 13.75
C PRO A 79 -2.08 -4.79 13.49
N VAL A 80 -1.77 -4.21 12.34
CA VAL A 80 -0.39 -3.95 11.88
C VAL A 80 0.22 -2.73 12.58
N LEU A 81 -0.64 -1.82 13.05
CA LEU A 81 -0.25 -0.63 13.81
C LEU A 81 -0.94 -0.66 15.18
N GLY A 82 -0.13 -0.71 16.23
CA GLY A 82 -0.59 -0.82 17.61
C GLY A 82 -0.18 -2.15 18.22
N GLY A 83 0.79 -2.10 19.14
CA GLY A 83 1.04 -3.24 20.03
C GLY A 83 -0.14 -3.43 21.00
N PRO A 84 -0.17 -4.53 21.78
CA PRO A 84 -1.29 -4.90 22.67
C PRO A 84 -1.64 -3.86 23.76
N LEU A 85 -0.88 -2.77 23.88
CA LEU A 85 -1.11 -1.65 24.79
C LEU A 85 -1.37 -0.29 24.10
N ARG A 86 -1.45 -0.23 22.78
CA ARG A 86 -1.61 1.04 22.04
C ARG A 86 -3.06 1.22 21.59
N SER A 87 -3.62 2.37 21.94
CA SER A 87 -4.93 2.85 21.47
C SER A 87 -5.04 2.65 19.95
N THR A 88 -6.12 2.03 19.50
CA THR A 88 -6.49 1.94 18.09
C THR A 88 -6.49 3.35 17.48
N LEU A 89 -6.00 3.49 16.24
CA LEU A 89 -5.98 4.78 15.54
C LEU A 89 -7.41 5.36 15.48
N THR A 90 -7.53 6.68 15.66
CA THR A 90 -8.82 7.34 15.44
C THR A 90 -9.22 7.26 13.96
N GLY A 91 -10.50 7.54 13.66
CA GLY A 91 -10.97 7.58 12.27
C GLY A 91 -10.19 8.60 11.42
N GLU A 92 -9.89 9.77 11.97
CA GLU A 92 -9.08 10.80 11.29
C GLU A 92 -7.65 10.33 11.05
N GLN A 93 -7.02 9.73 12.05
CA GLN A 93 -5.67 9.18 11.92
C GLN A 93 -5.61 8.06 10.87
N CYS A 94 -6.64 7.20 10.81
CA CYS A 94 -6.77 6.21 9.74
C CYS A 94 -6.82 6.87 8.35
N TRP A 95 -7.58 7.95 8.19
CA TRP A 95 -7.63 8.68 6.92
C TRP A 95 -6.27 9.28 6.54
N ARG A 96 -5.57 9.93 7.48
CA ARG A 96 -4.22 10.47 7.23
C ARG A 96 -3.23 9.37 6.80
N VAL A 97 -3.26 8.22 7.46
CA VAL A 97 -2.43 7.05 7.09
C VAL A 97 -2.72 6.62 5.64
N LEU A 98 -3.99 6.57 5.23
CA LEU A 98 -4.40 6.19 3.88
C LEU A 98 -4.06 7.27 2.84
N ASP A 99 -4.11 8.55 3.20
CA ASP A 99 -3.71 9.65 2.31
C ASP A 99 -2.20 9.64 2.05
N TYR A 100 -1.39 9.35 3.08
CA TYR A 100 0.05 9.17 2.91
C TYR A 100 0.39 7.93 2.08
N LEU A 101 -0.43 6.88 2.15
CA LEU A 101 -0.30 5.72 1.25
C LEU A 101 -0.57 6.14 -0.19
N ALA A 102 -1.65 6.87 -0.45
CA ALA A 102 -1.97 7.37 -1.79
C ALA A 102 -0.85 8.26 -2.34
N ALA A 103 -0.34 9.20 -1.53
CA ALA A 103 0.77 10.06 -1.91
C ALA A 103 2.05 9.27 -2.25
N ALA A 104 2.33 8.17 -1.52
CA ALA A 104 3.46 7.31 -1.82
C ALA A 104 3.26 6.51 -3.13
N LEU A 105 2.05 5.99 -3.36
CA LEU A 105 1.71 5.23 -4.56
C LEU A 105 1.63 6.09 -5.82
N TRP A 106 1.19 7.34 -5.71
CA TRP A 106 1.20 8.31 -6.81
C TRP A 106 2.60 8.57 -7.34
N SER A 107 3.64 8.45 -6.50
CA SER A 107 5.02 8.57 -6.96
C SER A 107 5.47 7.42 -7.88
N LEU A 108 4.66 6.37 -8.02
CA LEU A 108 4.86 5.26 -8.93
C LEU A 108 3.99 5.37 -10.21
N ASP A 109 3.32 6.50 -10.41
CA ASP A 109 2.47 6.80 -11.58
C ASP A 109 1.38 5.74 -11.82
N LEU A 110 0.75 5.30 -10.72
CA LEU A 110 -0.28 4.26 -10.77
C LEU A 110 -1.66 4.82 -11.11
N PRO A 111 -2.51 4.03 -11.81
CA PRO A 111 -3.90 4.40 -12.03
C PRO A 111 -4.62 4.65 -10.70
N ALA A 112 -5.53 5.62 -10.68
CA ALA A 112 -6.31 5.96 -9.49
C ALA A 112 -7.08 4.75 -8.92
N ALA A 113 -7.59 3.87 -9.80
CA ALA A 113 -8.27 2.63 -9.39
C ALA A 113 -7.35 1.69 -8.58
N THR A 114 -6.08 1.57 -8.99
CA THR A 114 -5.05 0.80 -8.27
C THR A 114 -4.76 1.37 -6.89
N VAL A 115 -4.68 2.70 -6.79
CA VAL A 115 -4.45 3.41 -5.53
C VAL A 115 -5.62 3.19 -4.57
N VAL A 116 -6.86 3.33 -5.05
CA VAL A 116 -8.08 3.10 -4.25
C VAL A 116 -8.16 1.65 -3.78
N HIS A 117 -7.82 0.68 -4.64
CA HIS A 117 -7.80 -0.73 -4.25
C HIS A 117 -6.78 -0.99 -3.15
N ALA A 118 -5.55 -0.48 -3.29
CA ALA A 118 -4.51 -0.58 -2.27
C ALA A 118 -4.94 0.06 -0.94
N GLN A 119 -5.59 1.22 -0.99
CA GLN A 119 -6.15 1.87 0.20
C GLN A 119 -7.22 1.01 0.89
N ARG A 120 -8.12 0.36 0.14
CA ARG A 120 -9.13 -0.55 0.74
C ARG A 120 -8.49 -1.76 1.39
N ALA A 121 -7.50 -2.38 0.74
CA ALA A 121 -6.77 -3.51 1.30
C ALA A 121 -6.08 -3.14 2.63
N VAL A 122 -5.43 -1.98 2.68
CA VAL A 122 -4.77 -1.47 3.90
C VAL A 122 -5.79 -1.03 4.96
N ALA A 123 -6.91 -0.43 4.58
CA ALA A 123 -7.96 -0.04 5.53
C ALA A 123 -8.52 -1.24 6.32
N GLY A 124 -8.58 -2.43 5.69
CA GLY A 124 -8.91 -3.67 6.39
C GLY A 124 -7.90 -4.04 7.48
N LEU A 125 -6.61 -3.77 7.26
CA LEU A 125 -5.52 -4.06 8.21
C LEU A 125 -5.43 -3.08 9.38
N LEU A 126 -5.97 -1.87 9.22
CA LEU A 126 -5.97 -0.84 10.26
C LEU A 126 -7.17 -0.95 11.21
N ARG A 127 -8.22 -1.67 10.80
CA ARG A 127 -9.49 -1.80 11.54
C ARG A 127 -9.69 -3.16 12.23
N GLY A 128 -8.91 -4.18 11.87
CA GLY A 128 -8.89 -5.49 12.53
C GLY A 128 -7.93 -5.48 13.71
#